data_AF-A0A9P0N5M0-F1
#
_entry.id   AF-A0A9P0N5M0-F1
#
_cell.length_a   1.000
_cell.length_b   1.000
_cell.length_c   1.000
_cell.angle_alpha   90.00
_cell.angle_beta   90.00
_cell.angle_gamma   90.00
#
_symmetry.space_group_name_H-M   'P 1'
#
loop_
_entity.id
_entity.type
_entity.pdbx_description
1 polymer ?
#
loop_
_entity_poly.entity_id
_entity_poly.type
_entity_poly.pdbx_seq_one_letter_code
_entity_poly.pdbx_strand_id
1 'polypeptide(L)'
;MALRMTKISTVCILLILCLAILVRESNARPPWLAPGSGVFTESAECHTDDELLDLCQRCAKLTKSKLAYPACCSTDLQARKWCSDYVYFGRGQYDFY
;
A
#
# COMPACT_ATOMS: atom_id res chain seq x y z
N MET A 1 23.72 32.55 -34.84
CA MET A 1 22.64 32.57 -33.82
C MET A 1 22.02 31.18 -33.59
N ALA A 2 21.79 30.39 -34.64
CA ALA A 2 21.18 29.05 -34.56
C ALA A 2 21.90 28.04 -33.62
N LEU A 3 23.24 27.98 -33.64
CA LEU A 3 24.01 27.01 -32.84
C LEU A 3 23.90 27.21 -31.31
N ARG A 4 23.61 28.43 -30.85
CA ARG A 4 23.37 28.72 -29.41
C ARG A 4 21.99 28.24 -28.96
N MET A 5 20.99 28.30 -29.85
CA MET A 5 19.62 27.89 -29.51
C MET A 5 19.49 26.37 -29.37
N THR A 6 20.25 25.60 -30.15
CA THR A 6 20.29 24.13 -30.05
C THR A 6 20.87 23.66 -28.72
N LYS A 7 21.93 24.31 -28.22
CA LYS A 7 22.56 23.97 -26.93
C LYS A 7 21.67 24.30 -25.73
N ILE A 8 20.92 25.39 -25.79
CA ILE A 8 19.93 25.75 -24.76
C ILE A 8 18.81 24.71 -24.73
N SER A 9 18.34 24.29 -25.91
CA SER A 9 17.31 23.24 -26.02
C SER A 9 17.77 21.90 -25.42
N THR A 10 19.01 21.45 -25.70
CA THR A 10 19.51 20.19 -25.14
C THR A 10 19.68 20.24 -23.62
N VAL A 11 20.11 21.36 -23.06
CA VAL A 11 20.23 21.54 -21.60
C VAL A 11 18.84 21.49 -20.93
N CYS A 12 17.84 22.13 -21.51
CA CYS A 12 16.47 22.07 -21.01
C CYS A 12 15.91 20.64 -21.03
N ILE A 13 16.13 19.89 -22.12
CA ILE A 13 15.69 18.49 -22.23
C ILE A 13 16.34 17.63 -21.15
N LEU A 14 17.65 17.77 -20.94
CA LEU A 14 18.37 17.02 -19.90
C LEU A 14 17.88 17.38 -18.48
N LEU A 15 17.61 18.66 -18.22
CA LEU A 15 17.05 19.11 -16.94
C LEU A 15 15.66 18.51 -16.68
N ILE A 16 14.78 18.51 -17.68
CA ILE A 16 13.43 17.94 -17.56
C ILE A 16 13.50 16.43 -17.30
N LEU A 17 14.39 15.71 -18.01
CA LEU A 17 14.61 14.28 -17.79
C LEU A 17 15.13 13.99 -16.38
N CYS A 18 16.11 14.75 -15.89
CA CYS A 18 16.61 14.62 -14.52
C CYS A 18 15.50 14.86 -13.49
N LEU A 19 14.68 15.90 -13.66
CA LEU A 19 13.57 16.19 -12.76
C LEU A 19 12.53 15.05 -12.77
N ALA A 20 12.21 14.47 -13.93
CA ALA A 20 11.28 13.35 -14.03
C ALA A 20 11.79 12.09 -13.28
N ILE A 21 13.10 11.83 -13.33
CA ILE A 21 13.73 10.71 -12.59
C ILE A 21 13.64 10.96 -11.08
N LEU A 22 13.95 12.18 -10.62
CA LEU A 22 13.87 12.54 -9.20
C LEU A 22 12.43 12.50 -8.66
N VAL A 23 11.44 12.90 -9.48
CA VAL A 23 10.02 12.77 -9.13
C VAL A 23 9.62 11.30 -8.98
N ARG A 24 10.14 10.40 -9.82
CA ARG A 24 9.88 8.95 -9.69
C ARG A 24 10.38 8.38 -8.36
N GLU A 25 11.60 8.74 -7.94
CA GLU A 25 12.18 8.28 -6.68
C GLU A 25 11.52 8.91 -5.44
N SER A 26 11.00 10.15 -5.55
CA SER A 26 10.29 10.82 -4.46
C SER A 26 8.82 10.40 -4.31
N ASN A 27 8.26 9.70 -5.31
CA ASN A 27 6.99 9.00 -5.12
C ASN A 27 7.22 7.76 -4.23
N ALA A 28 7.17 7.97 -2.92
CA ALA A 28 7.18 6.92 -1.89
C ALA A 28 5.90 6.04 -1.90
N ARG A 29 5.22 5.92 -3.05
CA ARG A 29 4.05 5.05 -3.22
C ARG A 29 4.54 3.60 -3.18
N PRO A 30 4.20 2.84 -2.14
CA PRO A 30 4.71 1.49 -2.06
C PRO A 30 4.11 0.63 -3.20
N PRO A 31 4.86 -0.35 -3.73
CA PRO A 31 4.48 -1.11 -4.92
C PRO A 31 3.16 -1.90 -4.76
N TRP A 32 2.77 -2.26 -3.54
CA TRP A 32 1.48 -2.89 -3.23
C TRP A 32 0.29 -1.91 -3.21
N LEU A 33 0.55 -0.61 -3.35
CA LEU A 33 -0.49 0.41 -3.51
C LEU A 33 -0.72 0.80 -4.98
N ALA A 34 -0.02 0.15 -5.90
CA ALA A 34 -0.18 0.39 -7.33
C ALA A 34 -1.53 -0.16 -7.82
N PRO A 35 -2.20 0.52 -8.77
CA PRO A 35 -3.37 -0.03 -9.44
C PRO A 35 -2.99 -1.38 -10.08
N GLY A 36 -3.74 -2.45 -9.78
CA GLY A 36 -3.47 -3.79 -10.31
C GLY A 36 -2.48 -4.64 -9.50
N SER A 37 -1.97 -4.15 -8.36
CA SER A 37 -1.11 -4.94 -7.45
C SER A 37 -1.81 -6.12 -6.76
N GLY A 38 -3.13 -6.28 -6.94
CA GLY A 38 -3.91 -7.34 -6.30
C GLY A 38 -3.99 -7.25 -4.78
N VAL A 39 -3.34 -6.27 -4.15
CA VAL A 39 -3.42 -6.01 -2.69
C VAL A 39 -4.64 -5.15 -2.35
N PHE A 40 -5.18 -4.44 -3.33
CA PHE A 40 -6.55 -3.91 -3.31
C PHE A 40 -7.51 -4.91 -3.96
N THR A 41 -7.62 -6.12 -3.41
CA THR A 41 -8.83 -6.92 -3.65
C THR A 41 -9.96 -6.22 -2.91
N GLU A 42 -10.74 -5.42 -3.63
CA GLU A 42 -12.19 -5.25 -3.50
C GLU A 42 -12.77 -5.70 -2.15
N SER A 43 -12.32 -5.06 -1.08
CA SER A 43 -12.89 -5.19 0.25
C SER A 43 -13.26 -3.78 0.64
N ALA A 44 -14.28 -3.28 -0.07
CA ALA A 44 -14.79 -1.93 0.10
C ALA A 44 -15.25 -1.67 1.56
N GLU A 45 -15.54 -2.75 2.32
CA GLU A 45 -15.98 -2.68 3.72
C GLU A 45 -14.96 -2.01 4.65
N CYS A 46 -13.66 -2.31 4.57
CA CYS A 46 -12.70 -1.62 5.46
C CYS A 46 -12.51 -0.15 5.13
N HIS A 47 -12.82 0.27 3.90
CA HIS A 47 -12.67 1.68 3.54
C HIS A 47 -13.87 2.51 3.98
N THR A 48 -14.99 1.87 4.34
CA THR A 48 -16.18 2.53 4.87
C THR A 48 -16.24 2.58 6.40
N ASP A 49 -15.47 1.74 7.08
CA ASP A 49 -15.46 1.61 8.54
C ASP A 49 -14.04 1.80 9.08
N ASP A 50 -13.79 2.96 9.68
CA ASP A 50 -12.48 3.34 10.24
C ASP A 50 -12.06 2.44 11.41
N GLU A 51 -13.02 1.91 12.19
CA GLU A 51 -12.73 0.99 13.29
C GLU A 51 -12.27 -0.37 12.76
N LEU A 52 -12.94 -0.87 11.72
CA LEU A 52 -12.55 -2.09 11.02
C LEU A 52 -11.18 -1.95 10.35
N LEU A 53 -10.92 -0.79 9.73
CA LEU A 53 -9.64 -0.49 9.11
C LEU A 53 -8.50 -0.54 10.14
N ASP A 54 -8.66 0.14 11.27
CA ASP A 54 -7.66 0.17 12.34
C ASP A 54 -7.42 -1.24 12.92
N LEU A 55 -8.49 -2.03 13.13
CA LEU A 55 -8.37 -3.41 13.58
C LEU A 55 -7.54 -4.27 12.61
N CYS A 56 -7.88 -4.24 11.32
CA CYS A 56 -7.19 -5.06 10.31
C CYS A 56 -5.73 -4.61 10.09
N GLN A 57 -5.44 -3.30 10.16
CA GLN A 57 -4.08 -2.79 10.11
C GLN A 57 -3.25 -3.23 11.32
N ARG A 58 -3.80 -3.14 12.54
CA ARG A 58 -3.14 -3.60 13.77
C ARG A 58 -2.90 -5.10 13.74
N CYS A 59 -3.88 -5.87 13.29
CA CYS A 59 -3.78 -7.31 13.16
C CYS A 59 -2.63 -7.71 12.21
N ALA A 60 -2.55 -7.11 11.03
CA ALA A 60 -1.47 -7.36 10.08
C ALA A 60 -0.09 -6.96 10.63
N LYS A 61 -0.02 -5.85 11.38
CA LYS A 61 1.22 -5.37 12.00
C LYS A 61 1.74 -6.31 13.08
N LEU A 62 0.86 -6.81 13.96
CA LEU A 62 1.26 -7.66 15.08
C LEU A 62 1.61 -9.08 14.61
N THR A 63 0.80 -9.64 13.72
CA THR A 63 0.99 -11.00 13.19
C THR A 63 2.13 -11.09 12.19
N LYS A 64 2.50 -9.96 11.57
CA LYS A 64 3.45 -9.87 10.46
C LYS A 64 3.06 -10.71 9.24
N SER A 65 1.80 -11.15 9.18
CA SER A 65 1.28 -11.91 8.05
C SER A 65 0.76 -10.97 6.97
N LYS A 66 1.23 -11.17 5.73
CA LYS A 66 0.75 -10.45 4.55
C LYS A 66 -0.69 -10.82 4.17
N LEU A 67 -1.19 -11.96 4.68
CA LEU A 67 -2.55 -12.46 4.44
C LEU A 67 -3.56 -11.96 5.47
N ALA A 68 -3.11 -11.54 6.66
CA ALA A 68 -4.01 -11.09 7.73
C ALA A 68 -4.82 -9.84 7.34
N TYR A 69 -4.22 -8.89 6.64
CA TYR A 69 -4.92 -7.69 6.18
C TYR A 69 -6.06 -7.99 5.19
N PRO A 70 -5.80 -8.65 4.02
CA PRO A 70 -6.86 -8.96 3.08
C PRO A 70 -7.89 -9.96 3.63
N ALA A 71 -7.49 -10.91 4.50
CA ALA A 71 -8.42 -11.84 5.13
C ALA A 71 -9.37 -11.13 6.13
N CYS A 72 -8.83 -10.26 6.99
CA CYS A 72 -9.62 -9.46 7.93
C CYS A 72 -10.58 -8.50 7.22
N CYS A 73 -10.14 -7.97 6.09
CA CYS A 73 -10.91 -7.05 5.29
C CYS A 73 -11.95 -7.72 4.39
N SER A 74 -11.80 -9.02 4.16
CA SER A 74 -12.79 -9.80 3.43
C SER A 74 -14.13 -9.86 4.17
N THR A 75 -15.14 -10.39 3.50
CA THR A 75 -16.46 -10.69 4.08
C THR A 75 -16.42 -11.87 5.07
N ASP A 76 -15.24 -12.47 5.28
CA ASP A 76 -15.02 -13.55 6.23
C ASP A 76 -15.03 -13.04 7.69
N LEU A 77 -16.15 -13.27 8.36
CA LEU A 77 -16.35 -12.91 9.76
C LEU A 77 -15.41 -13.68 10.72
N GLN A 78 -14.90 -14.84 10.34
CA GLN A 78 -13.99 -15.62 11.18
C GLN A 78 -12.62 -14.95 11.26
N ALA A 79 -12.10 -14.46 10.13
CA ALA A 79 -10.85 -13.72 10.08
C ALA A 79 -10.92 -12.42 10.89
N ARG A 80 -12.04 -11.71 10.79
CA ARG A 80 -12.29 -10.49 11.57
C ARG A 80 -12.34 -10.77 13.07
N LYS A 81 -13.05 -11.83 13.49
CA LYS A 81 -13.13 -12.24 14.90
C LYS A 81 -11.76 -12.65 15.43
N TRP A 82 -10.99 -13.42 14.67
CA TRP A 82 -9.64 -13.80 15.05
C TRP A 82 -8.74 -12.58 15.21
N CYS A 83 -8.82 -11.60 14.31
CA CYS A 83 -8.04 -10.36 14.42
C CYS A 83 -8.41 -9.56 15.67
N SER A 84 -9.70 -9.49 16.02
CA SER A 84 -10.15 -8.91 17.29
C SER A 84 -9.53 -9.65 18.48
N ASP A 85 -9.63 -10.98 18.49
CA ASP A 85 -9.12 -11.79 19.59
C ASP A 85 -7.58 -11.69 19.72
N TYR A 86 -6.87 -11.60 18.59
CA TYR A 86 -5.42 -11.43 18.54
C TYR A 86 -4.98 -10.06 19.05
N VAL A 87 -5.62 -8.99 18.58
CA VAL A 87 -5.25 -7.61 18.94
C VAL A 87 -5.57 -7.33 20.41
N TYR A 88 -6.71 -7.78 20.93
CA TYR A 88 -7.14 -7.49 22.31
C TYR A 88 -6.61 -8.47 23.35
N PHE A 89 -6.45 -9.75 23.02
CA PHE A 89 -6.07 -10.77 24.01
C PHE A 89 -4.69 -11.41 23.74
N GLY A 90 -4.05 -11.11 22.61
CA GLY A 90 -2.75 -11.72 22.25
C GLY A 90 -2.81 -13.23 22.03
N ARG A 91 -4.02 -13.80 21.85
CA ARG A 91 -4.28 -15.24 21.76
C ARG A 91 -4.86 -15.59 20.39
N GLY A 92 -4.04 -15.53 19.34
CA GLY A 92 -4.35 -16.18 18.06
C GLY A 92 -4.13 -17.66 18.18
N GLN A 93 -5.17 -18.41 18.53
CA GLN A 93 -5.07 -19.87 18.66
C GLN A 93 -4.97 -20.58 17.28
N TYR A 94 -5.08 -19.85 16.17
CA TYR A 94 -5.06 -20.39 14.81
C TYR A 94 -4.09 -19.61 13.92
N ASP A 95 -3.16 -20.31 13.28
CA ASP A 95 -2.34 -19.76 12.21
C ASP A 95 -3.12 -19.87 10.88
N PHE A 96 -3.26 -18.74 10.16
CA PHE A 96 -3.72 -18.76 8.77
C PHE A 96 -2.57 -19.24 7.89
N TYR A 97 -2.53 -20.55 7.60
CA TYR A 97 -1.67 -21.16 6.59
C TYR A 97 -2.48 -21.60 5.38
#